data_AF-A0A7S1ZZX1-F1
#
_entry.id   AF-A0A7S1ZZX1-F1
#
_cell.length_a   1.000
_cell.length_b   1.000
_cell.length_c   1.000
_cell.angle_alpha   90.00
_cell.angle_beta   90.00
_cell.angle_gamma   90.00
#
_symmetry.space_group_name_H-M   'P 1'
#
loop_
_entity.id
_entity.type
_entity.pdbx_description
1 polymer ?
#
loop_
_entity_poly.entity_id
_entity_poly.type
_entity_poly.pdbx_seq_one_letter_code
_entity_poly.pdbx_strand_id
1 'polypeptide(L)'
;GNIELIDVGTPCLLEKEISFTEAECTVDLFLGHIGVALENDADCPNKDPILEMMALYPELTLKSDVEEKIQSICSKAYADNYLPFGAITGEEKQFTTELLDGGTSWNYERQATAVGSTMEARITRIAADSGTRPISWPDSHSLRKCSLGAAMCCTVSNRLSGDDEPNPVDNSDACYMDFTDSRQSSHVRDGYAIYGDGAEGPLNCHGFAWGNDDGSRASALKGSTLFHVAMNKGLLDSGNTEELPGASMCGCIEQMPVVSEAACTKATASTTVTVMKMVGTNKFKTSAEISDITFDDCSADGGLKEHYSALHADGLVTDSQKYEFDQRIVGEDGCPAAIHSFLSTKGYEYPLPPRA
;
A
#
# COMPACT_ATOMS: atom_id res chain seq x y z
N GLY A 1 23.10 -31.59 -6.46
CA GLY A 1 22.23 -30.90 -7.41
C GLY A 1 23.02 -30.66 -8.66
N ASN A 2 22.49 -31.01 -9.82
CA ASN A 2 23.11 -30.64 -11.09
C ASN A 2 23.01 -29.12 -11.23
N ILE A 3 24.15 -28.47 -11.40
CA ILE A 3 24.22 -27.06 -11.78
C ILE A 3 23.97 -27.05 -13.29
N GLU A 4 22.77 -26.68 -13.72
CA GLU A 4 22.52 -26.35 -15.12
C GLU A 4 23.06 -24.94 -15.36
N LEU A 5 24.13 -24.85 -16.14
CA LEU A 5 24.61 -23.58 -16.68
C LEU A 5 23.67 -23.19 -17.81
N ILE A 6 22.82 -22.20 -17.57
CA ILE A 6 21.96 -21.61 -18.60
C ILE A 6 22.86 -20.77 -19.52
N ASP A 7 23.08 -21.22 -20.74
CA ASP A 7 23.73 -20.42 -21.78
C ASP A 7 22.73 -19.37 -22.29
N VAL A 8 22.85 -18.16 -21.76
CA VAL A 8 21.97 -17.01 -22.09
C VAL A 8 22.23 -16.43 -23.49
N GLY A 9 23.28 -16.86 -24.18
CA GLY A 9 23.57 -16.42 -25.55
C GLY A 9 23.74 -14.91 -25.72
N THR A 10 23.73 -14.45 -26.97
CA THR A 10 23.74 -13.02 -27.31
C THR A 10 22.29 -12.50 -27.34
N PRO A 11 21.96 -11.36 -26.72
CA PRO A 11 20.60 -10.81 -26.75
C PRO A 11 20.14 -10.53 -28.17
N CYS A 12 18.99 -11.10 -28.55
CA CYS A 12 18.41 -10.95 -29.88
C CYS A 12 17.90 -9.53 -30.13
N LEU A 13 17.36 -8.91 -29.09
CA LEU A 13 16.66 -7.64 -29.19
C LEU A 13 17.59 -6.44 -28.99
N LEU A 14 18.89 -6.64 -28.75
CA LEU A 14 19.85 -5.57 -28.49
C LEU A 14 19.90 -4.52 -29.62
N GLU A 15 19.82 -4.95 -30.88
CA GLU A 15 19.82 -4.05 -32.05
C GLU A 15 18.41 -3.76 -32.59
N LYS A 16 17.37 -4.11 -31.84
CA LYS A 16 15.97 -3.92 -32.23
C LYS A 16 15.34 -2.80 -31.43
N GLU A 17 14.42 -2.09 -32.07
CA GLU A 17 13.49 -1.18 -31.40
C GLU A 17 12.21 -1.95 -31.10
N ILE A 18 11.72 -1.84 -29.87
CA ILE A 18 10.46 -2.43 -29.44
C ILE A 18 9.68 -1.32 -28.76
N SER A 19 8.43 -1.16 -29.15
CA SER A 19 7.54 -0.20 -28.54
C SER A 19 6.17 -0.84 -28.37
N PHE A 20 5.60 -0.71 -27.18
CA PHE A 20 4.25 -1.13 -26.90
C PHE A 20 3.57 -0.15 -25.94
N THR A 21 2.24 -0.12 -26.03
CA THR A 21 1.40 0.76 -25.24
C THR A 21 0.27 -0.07 -24.65
N GLU A 22 0.09 0.02 -23.34
CA GLU A 22 -0.89 -0.74 -22.57
C GLU A 22 -1.56 0.14 -21.52
N ALA A 23 -2.66 -0.36 -20.94
CA ALA A 23 -3.30 0.32 -19.82
C ALA A 23 -2.40 0.36 -18.58
N GLU A 24 -1.55 -0.64 -18.39
CA GLU A 24 -0.60 -0.73 -17.29
C GLU A 24 0.66 -1.51 -17.70
N CYS A 25 1.70 -1.44 -16.89
CA CYS A 25 2.98 -2.11 -17.16
C CYS A 25 3.22 -3.15 -16.08
N THR A 26 2.56 -4.30 -16.20
CA THR A 26 2.82 -5.46 -15.35
C THR A 26 3.92 -6.33 -15.96
N VAL A 27 4.53 -7.16 -15.11
CA VAL A 27 5.53 -8.15 -15.53
C VAL A 27 5.01 -9.04 -16.65
N ASP A 28 3.79 -9.56 -16.51
CA ASP A 28 3.20 -10.46 -17.50
C ASP A 28 2.96 -9.79 -18.85
N LEU A 29 2.40 -8.57 -18.86
CA LEU A 29 2.20 -7.81 -20.10
C LEU A 29 3.52 -7.48 -20.77
N PHE A 30 4.52 -7.05 -20.00
CA PHE A 30 5.84 -6.72 -20.51
C PHE A 30 6.50 -7.95 -21.15
N LEU A 31 6.54 -9.09 -20.45
CA LEU A 31 7.11 -10.33 -20.98
C LEU A 31 6.33 -10.86 -22.18
N GLY A 32 5.00 -10.68 -22.21
CA GLY A 32 4.17 -11.00 -23.37
C GLY A 32 4.61 -10.23 -24.62
N HIS A 33 4.82 -8.91 -24.50
CA HIS A 33 5.31 -8.07 -25.61
C HIS A 33 6.73 -8.44 -26.05
N ILE A 34 7.63 -8.75 -25.11
CA ILE A 34 8.97 -9.26 -25.44
C ILE A 34 8.87 -10.61 -26.17
N GLY A 35 8.00 -11.51 -25.73
CA GLY A 35 7.75 -12.80 -26.39
C GLY A 35 7.30 -12.62 -27.84
N VAL A 36 6.32 -11.76 -28.09
CA VAL A 36 5.85 -11.44 -29.45
C VAL A 36 6.97 -10.83 -30.30
N ALA A 37 7.82 -9.97 -29.73
CA ALA A 37 8.97 -9.42 -30.46
C ALA A 37 9.97 -10.51 -30.85
N LEU A 38 10.24 -11.47 -29.94
CA LEU A 38 11.12 -12.61 -30.21
C LEU A 38 10.55 -13.54 -31.28
N GLU A 39 9.25 -13.85 -31.24
CA GLU A 39 8.59 -14.71 -32.22
C GLU A 39 8.65 -14.13 -33.65
N ASN A 40 8.56 -12.81 -33.77
CA ASN A 40 8.63 -12.11 -35.05
C ASN A 40 10.06 -12.00 -35.62
N ASP A 41 11.09 -12.23 -34.80
CA ASP A 41 12.48 -12.20 -35.25
C ASP A 41 12.96 -13.61 -35.65
N ALA A 42 12.99 -13.91 -36.95
CA ALA A 42 13.40 -15.22 -37.46
C ALA A 42 14.85 -15.59 -37.11
N ASP A 43 15.72 -14.60 -36.87
CA ASP A 43 17.14 -14.83 -36.59
C ASP A 43 17.41 -15.13 -35.11
N CYS A 44 16.40 -14.93 -34.25
CA CYS A 44 16.54 -15.17 -32.83
C CYS A 44 16.35 -16.66 -32.48
N PRO A 45 17.38 -17.36 -31.98
CA PRO A 45 17.31 -18.80 -31.71
C PRO A 45 16.49 -19.14 -30.46
N ASN A 46 16.45 -18.25 -29.47
CA ASN A 46 15.72 -18.43 -28.22
C ASN A 46 14.47 -17.56 -28.18
N LYS A 47 13.30 -18.15 -27.94
CA LYS A 47 12.02 -17.43 -27.88
C LYS A 47 11.54 -17.16 -26.46
N ASP A 48 12.34 -17.52 -25.46
CA ASP A 48 12.00 -17.31 -24.05
C ASP A 48 12.28 -15.84 -23.65
N PRO A 49 11.24 -15.07 -23.27
CA PRO A 49 11.41 -13.67 -22.90
C PRO A 49 12.19 -13.46 -21.60
N ILE A 50 12.16 -14.41 -20.65
CA ILE A 50 12.96 -14.33 -19.42
C ILE A 50 14.44 -14.47 -19.77
N LEU A 51 14.79 -15.45 -20.61
CA LEU A 51 16.18 -15.66 -21.02
C LEU A 51 16.70 -14.50 -21.87
N GLU A 52 15.87 -13.90 -22.73
CA GLU A 52 16.25 -12.68 -23.44
C GLU A 52 16.51 -11.52 -22.47
N MET A 53 15.69 -11.35 -21.43
CA MET A 53 15.92 -10.31 -20.42
C MET A 53 17.22 -10.57 -19.63
N MET A 54 17.56 -11.82 -19.30
CA MET A 54 18.86 -12.18 -18.72
C MET A 54 20.01 -11.94 -19.70
N ALA A 55 19.81 -12.14 -21.00
CA ALA A 55 20.82 -11.83 -22.02
C ALA A 55 21.05 -10.31 -22.18
N LEU A 56 20.00 -9.50 -22.06
CA LEU A 56 20.07 -8.03 -22.05
C LEU A 56 20.68 -7.48 -20.76
N TYR A 57 20.53 -8.19 -19.65
CA TYR A 57 21.02 -7.83 -18.32
C TYR A 57 21.78 -9.00 -17.70
N PRO A 58 23.06 -9.19 -18.08
CA PRO A 58 23.86 -10.35 -17.67
C PRO A 58 24.06 -10.50 -16.15
N GLU A 59 23.75 -9.47 -15.37
CA GLU A 59 23.74 -9.53 -13.90
C GLU A 59 22.55 -10.32 -13.32
N LEU A 60 21.49 -10.54 -14.09
CA LEU A 60 20.29 -11.24 -13.66
C LEU A 60 20.46 -12.74 -13.87
N THR A 61 20.17 -13.54 -12.84
CA THR A 61 20.41 -14.99 -12.90
C THR A 61 19.20 -15.82 -12.52
N LEU A 62 18.23 -15.22 -11.82
CA LEU A 62 16.99 -15.86 -11.42
C LEU A 62 15.79 -15.18 -12.09
N LYS A 63 14.71 -15.93 -12.27
CA LYS A 63 13.44 -15.38 -12.78
C LYS A 63 12.97 -14.19 -11.93
N SER A 64 13.06 -14.30 -10.61
CA SER A 64 12.71 -13.21 -9.69
C SER A 64 13.49 -11.92 -9.95
N ASP A 65 14.79 -12.02 -10.28
CA ASP A 65 15.62 -10.84 -10.58
C ASP A 65 15.12 -10.13 -11.86
N VAL A 66 14.66 -10.91 -12.84
CA VAL A 66 14.06 -10.39 -14.08
C VAL A 66 12.73 -9.71 -13.80
N GLU A 67 11.87 -10.32 -12.98
CA GLU A 67 10.59 -9.75 -12.58
C GLU A 67 10.78 -8.42 -11.83
N GLU A 68 11.67 -8.38 -10.83
CA GLU A 68 12.04 -7.16 -10.11
C GLU A 68 12.60 -6.08 -11.05
N LYS A 69 13.43 -6.48 -12.02
CA LYS A 69 13.97 -5.55 -13.02
C LYS A 69 12.85 -4.93 -13.87
N ILE A 70 11.88 -5.72 -14.31
CA ILE A 70 10.75 -5.26 -15.10
C ILE A 70 9.87 -4.32 -14.27
N GLN A 71 9.54 -4.68 -13.03
CA GLN A 71 8.83 -3.81 -12.11
C GLN A 71 9.56 -2.47 -11.91
N SER A 72 10.89 -2.49 -11.80
CA SER A 72 11.70 -1.26 -11.72
C SER A 72 11.66 -0.41 -13.00
N ILE A 73 11.52 -1.02 -14.17
CA ILE A 73 11.35 -0.32 -15.45
C ILE A 73 9.94 0.30 -15.52
N CYS A 74 8.92 -0.49 -15.19
CA CYS A 74 7.52 -0.11 -15.25
C CYS A 74 7.16 0.98 -14.23
N SER A 75 7.58 0.85 -12.97
CA SER A 75 7.33 1.87 -11.92
C SER A 75 7.87 3.25 -12.28
N LYS A 76 8.97 3.33 -13.04
CA LYS A 76 9.52 4.61 -13.53
C LYS A 76 8.60 5.34 -14.51
N ALA A 77 7.65 4.64 -15.15
CA ALA A 77 6.70 5.28 -16.05
C ALA A 77 5.86 6.35 -15.34
N TYR A 78 5.62 6.14 -14.05
CA TYR A 78 4.78 6.99 -13.21
C TYR A 78 5.58 8.05 -12.45
N ALA A 79 6.91 7.89 -12.35
CA ALA A 79 7.78 8.69 -11.47
C ALA A 79 7.68 10.19 -11.74
N ASP A 80 7.68 10.60 -13.01
CA ASP A 80 7.69 12.00 -13.41
C ASP A 80 6.35 12.72 -13.16
N ASN A 81 5.26 11.95 -13.00
CA ASN A 81 3.93 12.50 -12.79
C ASN A 81 3.61 12.77 -11.31
N TYR A 82 4.39 12.20 -10.38
CA TYR A 82 4.07 12.23 -8.97
C TYR A 82 4.04 13.64 -8.38
N LEU A 83 3.01 13.90 -7.58
CA LEU A 83 3.01 14.92 -6.55
C LEU A 83 3.73 14.34 -5.31
N PRO A 84 4.81 14.95 -4.80
CA PRO A 84 5.46 14.48 -3.58
C PRO A 84 4.50 14.53 -2.39
N PHE A 85 4.38 13.45 -1.62
CA PHE A 85 3.47 13.38 -0.47
C PHE A 85 3.71 14.50 0.55
N GLY A 86 4.98 14.84 0.82
CA GLY A 86 5.31 15.94 1.74
C GLY A 86 4.85 17.32 1.26
N ALA A 87 4.55 17.49 -0.03
CA ALA A 87 4.02 18.75 -0.55
C ALA A 87 2.56 19.00 -0.12
N ILE A 88 1.85 17.97 0.34
CA ILE A 88 0.44 18.05 0.75
C ILE A 88 0.30 18.97 1.97
N THR A 89 1.10 18.70 3.00
CA THR A 89 1.15 19.53 4.21
C THR A 89 1.83 20.86 3.91
N GLY A 90 2.80 20.88 2.98
CA GLY A 90 3.64 22.04 2.70
C GLY A 90 4.54 22.40 3.88
N GLU A 91 4.74 21.44 4.78
CA GLU A 91 5.56 21.51 5.97
C GLU A 91 6.80 20.62 5.80
N GLU A 92 7.66 20.61 6.82
CA GLU A 92 8.83 19.75 6.84
C GLU A 92 8.43 18.25 6.88
N LYS A 93 9.36 17.39 6.46
CA LYS A 93 9.18 15.93 6.46
C LYS A 93 8.75 15.41 7.83
N GLN A 94 9.26 16.00 8.91
CA GLN A 94 8.90 15.62 10.26
C GLN A 94 7.40 15.80 10.50
N PHE A 95 6.81 16.93 10.10
CA PHE A 95 5.37 17.17 10.24
C PHE A 95 4.55 16.06 9.58
N THR A 96 4.90 15.65 8.37
CA THR A 96 4.17 14.58 7.66
C THR A 96 4.31 13.22 8.36
N THR A 97 5.48 12.95 8.95
CA THR A 97 5.71 11.72 9.71
C THR A 97 4.86 11.71 10.97
N GLU A 98 4.97 12.77 11.79
CA GLU A 98 4.20 12.91 13.02
C GLU A 98 2.68 12.92 12.75
N LEU A 99 2.23 13.52 11.65
CA LEU A 99 0.82 13.50 11.24
C LEU A 99 0.31 12.07 11.04
N LEU A 100 1.10 11.22 10.38
CA LEU A 100 0.76 9.81 10.15
C LEU A 100 0.90 8.96 11.41
N ASP A 101 1.68 9.40 12.39
CA ASP A 101 1.74 8.77 13.70
C ASP A 101 0.60 9.22 14.63
N GLY A 102 -0.19 10.23 14.25
CA GLY A 102 -1.31 10.77 15.03
C GLY A 102 -1.02 12.08 15.77
N GLY A 103 0.21 12.57 15.66
CA GLY A 103 0.64 13.88 16.14
C GLY A 103 0.31 15.06 15.22
N THR A 104 0.81 16.24 15.58
CA THR A 104 0.64 17.55 14.88
C THR A 104 -0.68 18.28 15.13
N SER A 105 -0.68 19.59 14.81
CA SER A 105 -1.86 20.43 14.98
C SER A 105 -3.06 19.95 14.16
N TRP A 106 -2.85 19.28 13.02
CA TRP A 106 -3.95 18.81 12.18
C TRP A 106 -4.82 17.77 12.88
N ASN A 107 -4.21 16.91 13.71
CA ASN A 107 -4.92 15.92 14.53
C ASN A 107 -5.55 16.52 15.80
N TYR A 108 -5.03 17.64 16.31
CA TYR A 108 -5.51 18.26 17.55
C TYR A 108 -6.49 19.42 17.33
N GLU A 109 -6.58 19.96 16.12
CA GLU A 109 -7.47 21.06 15.75
C GLU A 109 -8.94 20.61 15.71
N ARG A 110 -9.80 21.25 16.51
CA ARG A 110 -11.25 20.99 16.55
C ARG A 110 -12.04 21.98 15.67
N GLN A 111 -12.99 21.50 14.88
CA GLN A 111 -13.67 22.31 13.86
C GLN A 111 -14.50 23.46 14.43
N ALA A 112 -15.04 23.34 15.66
CA ALA A 112 -15.69 24.44 16.38
C ALA A 112 -14.82 25.71 16.50
N THR A 113 -13.50 25.58 16.30
CA THR A 113 -12.51 26.68 16.34
C THR A 113 -11.78 26.94 15.01
N ALA A 114 -12.04 26.16 13.95
CA ALA A 114 -11.12 26.02 12.81
C ALA A 114 -11.74 26.09 11.39
N VAL A 115 -12.98 26.59 11.23
CA VAL A 115 -13.61 26.77 9.90
C VAL A 115 -12.72 27.62 8.99
N GLY A 116 -12.27 27.05 7.86
CA GLY A 116 -11.35 27.73 6.93
C GLY A 116 -9.88 27.63 7.33
N SER A 117 -9.50 26.60 8.09
CA SER A 117 -8.11 26.33 8.46
C SER A 117 -7.20 26.14 7.24
N THR A 118 -5.90 26.37 7.45
CA THR A 118 -4.88 26.10 6.43
C THR A 118 -4.83 24.63 6.03
N MET A 119 -5.21 23.72 6.93
CA MET A 119 -5.34 22.30 6.66
C MET A 119 -6.45 22.03 5.62
N GLU A 120 -7.69 22.47 5.88
CA GLU A 120 -8.83 22.24 5.00
C GLU A 120 -8.55 22.76 3.58
N ALA A 121 -8.00 23.98 3.48
CA ALA A 121 -7.64 24.58 2.20
C ALA A 121 -6.57 23.80 1.44
N ARG A 122 -5.58 23.23 2.15
CA ARG A 122 -4.51 22.42 1.54
C ARG A 122 -5.03 21.08 1.05
N ILE A 123 -5.76 20.35 1.88
CA ILE A 123 -6.34 19.05 1.50
C ILE A 123 -7.26 19.24 0.29
N THR A 124 -8.14 20.25 0.32
CA THR A 124 -9.05 20.56 -0.80
C THR A 124 -8.30 20.86 -2.10
N ARG A 125 -7.23 21.66 -2.02
CA ARG A 125 -6.41 21.99 -3.20
C ARG A 125 -5.73 20.75 -3.77
N ILE A 126 -5.11 19.93 -2.92
CA ILE A 126 -4.42 18.72 -3.35
C ILE A 126 -5.42 17.71 -3.92
N ALA A 127 -6.60 17.56 -3.31
CA ALA A 127 -7.65 16.70 -3.83
C ALA A 127 -8.03 17.09 -5.27
N ALA A 128 -8.18 18.39 -5.55
CA ALA A 128 -8.44 18.88 -6.90
C ALA A 128 -7.31 18.58 -7.90
N ASP A 129 -6.04 18.66 -7.47
CA ASP A 129 -4.87 18.37 -8.33
C ASP A 129 -4.62 16.85 -8.50
N SER A 130 -5.02 16.04 -7.50
CA SER A 130 -4.73 14.59 -7.44
C SER A 130 -5.53 13.74 -8.42
N GLY A 131 -6.56 14.30 -9.06
CA GLY A 131 -7.38 13.59 -10.05
C GLY A 131 -6.65 13.28 -11.38
N THR A 132 -5.54 13.97 -11.66
CA THR A 132 -4.73 13.77 -12.87
C THR A 132 -3.25 13.52 -12.58
N ARG A 133 -2.85 13.61 -11.31
CA ARG A 133 -1.47 13.40 -10.88
C ARG A 133 -1.44 12.48 -9.67
N PRO A 134 -0.79 11.32 -9.78
CA PRO A 134 -0.69 10.42 -8.65
C PRO A 134 0.17 11.06 -7.55
N ILE A 135 -0.03 10.66 -6.31
CA ILE A 135 0.75 11.12 -5.17
C ILE A 135 1.80 10.05 -4.84
N SER A 136 3.04 10.46 -4.63
CA SER A 136 4.11 9.54 -4.27
C SER A 136 3.83 8.88 -2.92
N TRP A 137 4.30 7.65 -2.71
CA TRP A 137 4.30 7.06 -1.36
C TRP A 137 5.17 7.89 -0.39
N PRO A 138 4.74 8.14 0.86
CA PRO A 138 5.53 8.93 1.80
C PRO A 138 6.75 8.16 2.33
N ASP A 139 7.82 8.90 2.60
CA ASP A 139 8.96 8.38 3.36
C ASP A 139 8.73 8.57 4.87
N SER A 140 7.74 7.83 5.41
CA SER A 140 7.44 7.72 6.84
C SER A 140 7.86 6.34 7.35
N HIS A 141 8.30 6.26 8.60
CA HIS A 141 8.72 4.99 9.18
C HIS A 141 7.58 3.97 9.29
N SER A 142 6.37 4.42 9.63
CA SER A 142 5.17 3.58 9.67
C SER A 142 4.81 2.98 8.30
N LEU A 143 5.37 3.51 7.21
CA LEU A 143 5.03 3.16 5.83
C LEU A 143 6.22 2.67 4.98
N ARG A 144 7.42 2.52 5.56
CA ARG A 144 8.64 2.17 4.81
C ARG A 144 8.69 0.74 4.29
N LYS A 145 7.90 -0.18 4.85
CA LYS A 145 7.95 -1.62 4.55
C LYS A 145 6.56 -2.26 4.65
N CYS A 146 5.81 -2.21 3.56
CA CYS A 146 4.51 -2.87 3.47
C CYS A 146 4.66 -4.15 2.65
N SER A 147 5.30 -5.17 3.24
CA SER A 147 5.52 -6.48 2.62
C SER A 147 4.22 -7.21 2.27
N LEU A 148 3.13 -6.92 2.99
CA LEU A 148 1.80 -7.43 2.68
C LEU A 148 1.11 -6.64 1.58
N GLY A 149 1.67 -5.52 1.10
CA GLY A 149 0.99 -4.70 0.09
C GLY A 149 -0.31 -4.10 0.60
N ALA A 150 -0.39 -3.75 1.89
CA ALA A 150 -1.55 -3.13 2.50
C ALA A 150 -1.17 -2.07 3.52
N ALA A 151 -2.01 -1.05 3.65
CA ALA A 151 -1.89 -0.02 4.66
C ALA A 151 -3.26 0.30 5.26
N MET A 152 -3.25 0.76 6.50
CA MET A 152 -4.46 1.02 7.28
C MET A 152 -4.25 2.26 8.12
N CYS A 153 -5.33 3.02 8.30
CA CYS A 153 -5.44 4.09 9.28
C CYS A 153 -6.45 3.69 10.33
N CYS A 154 -6.13 3.85 11.61
CA CYS A 154 -7.03 3.60 12.73
C CYS A 154 -7.06 4.83 13.64
N THR A 155 -8.26 5.36 13.88
CA THR A 155 -8.47 6.60 14.62
C THR A 155 -9.44 6.41 15.77
N VAL A 156 -9.21 7.13 16.87
CA VAL A 156 -9.99 7.03 18.12
C VAL A 156 -10.69 8.34 18.50
N SER A 157 -10.45 9.41 17.75
CA SER A 157 -11.00 10.74 18.01
C SER A 157 -11.62 11.31 16.74
N ASN A 158 -12.50 12.30 16.90
CA ASN A 158 -13.13 13.00 15.81
C ASN A 158 -13.21 14.51 16.05
N ARG A 159 -12.64 15.29 15.12
CA ARG A 159 -12.56 16.75 15.20
C ARG A 159 -13.84 17.50 14.81
N LEU A 160 -14.77 16.82 14.14
CA LEU A 160 -16.06 17.37 13.69
C LEU A 160 -17.17 17.09 14.71
N SER A 161 -17.03 16.05 15.54
CA SER A 161 -17.90 15.82 16.69
C SER A 161 -17.77 16.92 17.74
N GLY A 162 -18.87 17.18 18.45
CA GLY A 162 -18.93 18.19 19.50
C GLY A 162 -18.00 17.88 20.68
N ASP A 163 -17.74 18.90 21.50
CA ASP A 163 -16.74 18.85 22.59
C ASP A 163 -17.03 17.78 23.66
N ASP A 164 -18.28 17.33 23.79
CA ASP A 164 -18.71 16.41 24.85
C ASP A 164 -18.36 14.94 24.58
N GLU A 165 -18.28 14.50 23.31
CA GLU A 165 -18.01 13.11 22.91
C GLU A 165 -17.34 13.10 21.52
N PRO A 166 -16.01 13.33 21.44
CA PRO A 166 -15.31 13.46 20.18
C PRO A 166 -14.99 12.11 19.54
N ASN A 167 -16.00 11.26 19.35
CA ASN A 167 -15.79 9.88 18.96
C ASN A 167 -15.98 9.71 17.44
N PRO A 168 -15.12 8.93 16.77
CA PRO A 168 -15.33 8.54 15.39
C PRO A 168 -16.50 7.55 15.27
N VAL A 169 -16.95 7.30 14.03
CA VAL A 169 -17.91 6.23 13.78
C VAL A 169 -17.22 4.89 14.00
N ASP A 170 -17.65 4.16 15.00
CA ASP A 170 -17.10 2.85 15.35
C ASP A 170 -17.36 1.82 14.25
N ASN A 171 -16.31 1.12 13.81
CA ASN A 171 -16.40 0.06 12.80
C ASN A 171 -15.46 -1.12 13.05
N SER A 172 -14.77 -1.15 14.19
CA SER A 172 -13.71 -2.10 14.45
C SER A 172 -13.42 -2.18 15.94
N ASP A 173 -12.85 -3.29 16.38
CA ASP A 173 -12.32 -3.45 17.73
C ASP A 173 -10.81 -3.70 17.66
N ALA A 174 -10.04 -3.01 18.49
CA ALA A 174 -8.63 -3.30 18.68
C ALA A 174 -8.48 -4.58 19.53
N CYS A 175 -7.74 -5.55 19.02
CA CYS A 175 -7.40 -6.74 19.80
C CYS A 175 -6.15 -6.46 20.66
N TYR A 176 -5.04 -6.13 20.00
CA TYR A 176 -3.77 -5.80 20.63
C TYR A 176 -2.85 -5.00 19.70
N MET A 177 -1.85 -4.35 20.29
CA MET A 177 -0.76 -3.70 19.56
C MET A 177 0.58 -4.20 20.10
N ASP A 178 1.44 -4.77 19.24
CA ASP A 178 2.83 -5.11 19.58
C ASP A 178 3.74 -3.93 19.18
N PHE A 179 4.32 -3.24 20.16
CA PHE A 179 5.15 -2.05 19.92
C PHE A 179 6.47 -2.38 19.23
N THR A 180 6.87 -3.66 19.18
CA THR A 180 8.06 -4.07 18.42
C THR A 180 7.87 -3.94 16.91
N ASP A 181 6.61 -3.97 16.44
CA ASP A 181 6.25 -3.77 15.03
C ASP A 181 6.26 -2.27 14.66
N SER A 182 6.05 -1.36 15.63
CA SER A 182 5.91 0.09 15.42
C SER A 182 6.81 0.94 16.32
N ARG A 183 8.03 0.47 16.64
CA ARG A 183 8.92 1.10 17.65
C ARG A 183 9.12 2.61 17.53
N GLN A 184 9.12 3.10 16.30
CA GLN A 184 9.35 4.51 16.01
C GLN A 184 8.09 5.34 16.27
N SER A 185 6.92 4.85 15.86
CA SER A 185 5.61 5.51 16.08
C SER A 185 5.20 5.45 17.55
N SER A 186 5.39 4.29 18.19
CA SER A 186 5.09 4.10 19.62
C SER A 186 6.07 4.79 20.56
N HIS A 187 7.24 5.22 20.06
CA HIS A 187 8.38 5.70 20.85
C HIS A 187 8.85 4.73 21.95
N VAL A 188 8.50 3.44 21.85
CA VAL A 188 8.83 2.40 22.83
C VAL A 188 9.60 1.28 22.13
N ARG A 189 10.68 0.80 22.77
CA ARG A 189 11.54 -0.25 22.17
C ARG A 189 10.85 -1.62 22.12
N ASP A 190 10.09 -1.95 23.15
CA ASP A 190 9.45 -3.25 23.35
C ASP A 190 8.32 -3.10 24.36
N GLY A 191 7.27 -3.88 24.17
CA GLY A 191 6.02 -3.81 24.92
C GLY A 191 4.82 -4.10 24.02
N TYR A 192 3.65 -4.14 24.63
CA TYR A 192 2.40 -4.33 23.92
C TYR A 192 1.24 -3.76 24.75
N ALA A 193 0.14 -3.47 24.07
CA ALA A 193 -1.14 -3.14 24.68
C ALA A 193 -2.20 -4.18 24.27
N ILE A 194 -3.11 -4.50 25.19
CA ILE A 194 -4.26 -5.38 24.98
C ILE A 194 -5.51 -4.53 25.17
N TYR A 195 -6.42 -4.52 24.20
CA TYR A 195 -7.63 -3.68 24.20
C TYR A 195 -8.94 -4.47 24.22
N GLY A 196 -8.88 -5.81 24.08
CA GLY A 196 -10.05 -6.66 23.86
C GLY A 196 -11.29 -6.37 24.71
N ASP A 197 -12.45 -6.72 24.14
CA ASP A 197 -13.80 -6.39 24.63
C ASP A 197 -14.15 -4.90 24.52
N GLY A 198 -13.62 -4.21 23.49
CA GLY A 198 -13.93 -2.80 23.17
C GLY A 198 -13.39 -1.79 24.20
N ALA A 199 -12.30 -2.12 24.91
CA ALA A 199 -11.75 -1.28 25.96
C ALA A 199 -11.08 0.01 25.45
N GLU A 200 -10.76 0.06 24.16
CA GLU A 200 -10.28 1.24 23.44
C GLU A 200 -11.37 2.30 23.20
N GLY A 201 -12.65 1.93 23.33
CA GLY A 201 -13.77 2.79 22.95
C GLY A 201 -14.01 2.78 21.44
N PRO A 202 -14.69 3.80 20.88
CA PRO A 202 -14.97 3.86 19.45
C PRO A 202 -13.71 3.90 18.60
N LEU A 203 -13.58 2.97 17.66
CA LEU A 203 -12.43 2.85 16.78
C LEU A 203 -12.87 2.82 15.32
N ASN A 204 -12.29 3.71 14.51
CA ASN A 204 -12.51 3.69 13.08
C ASN A 204 -11.23 3.27 12.35
N CYS A 205 -11.25 2.09 11.75
CA CYS A 205 -10.17 1.59 10.90
C CYS A 205 -10.58 1.58 9.43
N HIS A 206 -9.73 2.15 8.58
CA HIS A 206 -9.92 2.22 7.13
C HIS A 206 -8.58 1.98 6.44
N GLY A 207 -8.52 1.05 5.50
CA GLY A 207 -7.30 0.79 4.74
C GLY A 207 -7.52 0.55 3.25
N PHE A 208 -6.47 0.05 2.62
CA PHE A 208 -6.42 -0.29 1.21
C PHE A 208 -5.27 -1.29 0.98
N ALA A 209 -5.35 -2.03 -0.12
CA ALA A 209 -4.34 -3.01 -0.49
C ALA A 209 -4.02 -2.95 -1.99
N TRP A 210 -2.87 -3.50 -2.36
CA TRP A 210 -2.37 -3.60 -3.73
C TRP A 210 -1.58 -4.91 -3.91
N GLY A 211 -1.37 -5.32 -5.16
CA GLY A 211 -0.64 -6.53 -5.50
C GLY A 211 0.89 -6.37 -5.45
N ASN A 212 1.61 -7.47 -5.65
CA ASN A 212 3.08 -7.51 -5.61
C ASN A 212 3.77 -6.87 -6.81
N ASP A 213 3.03 -6.54 -7.87
CA ASP A 213 3.60 -5.90 -9.05
C ASP A 213 3.70 -4.38 -8.85
N ASP A 214 4.91 -3.88 -8.58
CA ASP A 214 5.19 -2.45 -8.43
C ASP A 214 5.00 -1.64 -9.72
N GLY A 215 4.90 -2.29 -10.89
CA GLY A 215 4.55 -1.68 -12.16
C GLY A 215 3.04 -1.55 -12.41
N SER A 216 2.20 -2.20 -11.59
CA SER A 216 0.75 -2.12 -11.71
C SER A 216 0.20 -0.72 -11.41
N ARG A 217 -0.97 -0.42 -11.97
CA ARG A 217 -1.68 0.84 -11.68
C ARG A 217 -2.00 0.98 -10.19
N ALA A 218 -2.42 -0.10 -9.53
CA ALA A 218 -2.75 -0.07 -8.10
C ALA A 218 -1.53 0.32 -7.25
N SER A 219 -0.36 -0.27 -7.54
CA SER A 219 0.91 0.08 -6.89
C SER A 219 1.34 1.52 -7.19
N ALA A 220 1.05 2.03 -8.40
CA ALA A 220 1.35 3.42 -8.73
C ALA A 220 0.46 4.42 -7.97
N LEU A 221 -0.77 4.05 -7.61
CA LEU A 221 -1.76 4.91 -6.94
C LEU A 221 -1.76 4.80 -5.41
N LYS A 222 -1.00 3.90 -4.79
CA LYS A 222 -1.02 3.68 -3.33
C LYS A 222 -0.83 4.96 -2.51
N GLY A 223 0.04 5.89 -2.94
CA GLY A 223 0.22 7.18 -2.26
C GLY A 223 -1.00 8.10 -2.39
N SER A 224 -1.68 8.07 -3.53
CA SER A 224 -2.96 8.77 -3.72
C SER A 224 -4.06 8.19 -2.84
N THR A 225 -4.13 6.85 -2.74
CA THR A 225 -5.09 6.17 -1.87
C THR A 225 -4.85 6.49 -0.40
N LEU A 226 -3.59 6.52 0.04
CA LEU A 226 -3.25 6.94 1.39
C LEU A 226 -3.70 8.36 1.68
N PHE A 227 -3.42 9.31 0.78
CA PHE A 227 -3.88 10.69 0.94
C PHE A 227 -5.41 10.75 1.03
N HIS A 228 -6.11 10.00 0.18
CA HIS A 228 -7.57 9.95 0.22
C HIS A 228 -8.06 9.39 1.56
N VAL A 229 -7.58 8.23 1.98
CA VAL A 229 -8.02 7.56 3.22
C VAL A 229 -7.67 8.37 4.46
N ALA A 230 -6.42 8.80 4.61
CA ALA A 230 -5.94 9.46 5.82
C ALA A 230 -6.43 10.92 5.91
N MET A 231 -6.40 11.66 4.80
CA MET A 231 -6.57 13.12 4.84
C MET A 231 -7.88 13.59 4.22
N ASN A 232 -8.20 13.18 3.00
CA ASN A 232 -9.40 13.69 2.33
C ASN A 232 -10.68 13.13 2.95
N LYS A 233 -10.86 11.80 2.91
CA LYS A 233 -12.00 11.10 3.49
C LYS A 233 -11.91 11.05 5.01
N GLY A 234 -10.76 10.66 5.57
CA GLY A 234 -10.57 10.50 7.01
C GLY A 234 -10.66 11.84 7.75
N LEU A 235 -9.64 12.67 7.60
CA LEU A 235 -9.50 13.91 8.37
C LEU A 235 -10.49 15.03 7.97
N LEU A 236 -10.63 15.31 6.66
CA LEU A 236 -11.44 16.43 6.16
C LEU A 236 -12.94 16.10 6.15
N ASP A 237 -13.34 15.00 5.51
CA ASP A 237 -14.77 14.68 5.34
C ASP A 237 -15.38 14.02 6.60
N SER A 238 -14.66 13.08 7.22
CA SER A 238 -15.17 12.29 8.35
C SER A 238 -14.74 12.85 9.70
N GLY A 239 -13.68 13.67 9.75
CA GLY A 239 -13.18 14.23 11.00
C GLY A 239 -12.28 13.30 11.81
N ASN A 240 -11.91 12.14 11.28
CA ASN A 240 -11.17 11.11 11.99
C ASN A 240 -9.75 11.61 12.32
N THR A 241 -9.39 11.57 13.60
CA THR A 241 -8.13 12.10 14.15
C THR A 241 -7.58 11.22 15.25
N GLU A 242 -6.29 11.42 15.54
CA GLU A 242 -5.54 10.78 16.64
C GLU A 242 -5.40 9.26 16.48
N GLU A 243 -4.28 8.74 16.95
CA GLU A 243 -3.92 7.33 16.90
C GLU A 243 -4.52 6.52 18.04
N LEU A 244 -4.69 5.21 17.82
CA LEU A 244 -4.83 4.28 18.94
C LEU A 244 -3.53 4.34 19.78
N PRO A 245 -3.59 4.54 21.10
CA PRO A 245 -2.38 4.80 21.91
C PRO A 245 -1.31 3.72 21.76
N GLY A 246 -0.13 4.06 21.22
CA GLY A 246 0.97 3.11 21.00
C GLY A 246 0.99 2.45 19.62
N ALA A 247 0.06 2.80 18.74
CA ALA A 247 0.13 2.57 17.30
C ALA A 247 0.43 3.88 16.55
N SER A 248 0.76 3.80 15.27
CA SER A 248 0.63 4.95 14.37
C SER A 248 -0.83 5.16 14.00
N MET A 249 -1.25 6.39 13.71
CA MET A 249 -2.56 6.67 13.12
C MET A 249 -2.72 5.99 11.75
N CYS A 250 -1.69 6.00 10.90
CA CYS A 250 -1.64 5.36 9.59
C CYS A 250 -0.30 4.68 9.34
N GLY A 251 -0.33 3.42 8.91
CA GLY A 251 0.87 2.62 8.68
C GLY A 251 0.63 1.44 7.73
N CYS A 252 1.71 0.76 7.35
CA CYS A 252 1.62 -0.56 6.76
C CYS A 252 0.88 -1.48 7.74
N ILE A 253 0.03 -2.37 7.24
CA ILE A 253 -0.83 -3.17 8.12
C ILE A 253 -0.05 -4.02 9.13
N GLU A 254 1.20 -4.38 8.82
CA GLU A 254 2.10 -5.10 9.71
C GLU A 254 2.55 -4.29 10.93
N GLN A 255 2.48 -2.96 10.85
CA GLN A 255 2.85 -2.01 11.91
C GLN A 255 1.63 -1.42 12.63
N MET A 256 0.43 -1.84 12.23
CA MET A 256 -0.84 -1.39 12.79
C MET A 256 -1.35 -2.41 13.82
N PRO A 257 -2.28 -2.02 14.71
CA PRO A 257 -2.90 -2.94 15.65
C PRO A 257 -3.60 -4.08 14.92
N VAL A 258 -3.68 -5.23 15.59
CA VAL A 258 -4.56 -6.31 15.16
C VAL A 258 -5.98 -5.90 15.52
N VAL A 259 -6.88 -5.95 14.55
CA VAL A 259 -8.26 -5.45 14.68
C VAL A 259 -9.29 -6.47 14.20
N SER A 260 -10.55 -6.34 14.62
CA SER A 260 -11.64 -7.20 14.14
C SER A 260 -11.93 -6.93 12.66
N GLU A 261 -12.13 -5.67 12.27
CA GLU A 261 -12.62 -5.26 10.96
C GLU A 261 -11.89 -4.01 10.44
N ALA A 262 -11.96 -3.73 9.14
CA ALA A 262 -11.55 -2.42 8.61
C ALA A 262 -12.30 -2.10 7.31
N ALA A 263 -12.74 -0.85 7.20
CA ALA A 263 -13.26 -0.31 5.94
C ALA A 263 -12.15 -0.29 4.87
N CYS A 264 -12.55 -0.22 3.61
CA CYS A 264 -11.61 -0.30 2.49
C CYS A 264 -11.93 0.70 1.39
N THR A 265 -10.88 1.29 0.82
CA THR A 265 -10.95 2.05 -0.43
C THR A 265 -10.00 1.47 -1.46
N LYS A 266 -10.44 1.46 -2.72
CA LYS A 266 -9.61 1.18 -3.88
C LYS A 266 -9.55 2.39 -4.79
N ALA A 267 -8.38 2.61 -5.39
CA ALA A 267 -8.19 3.65 -6.38
C ALA A 267 -8.26 3.06 -7.79
N THR A 268 -8.94 3.78 -8.69
CA THR A 268 -9.02 3.46 -10.11
C THR A 268 -8.58 4.69 -10.92
N ALA A 269 -8.06 4.47 -12.12
CA ALA A 269 -7.66 5.57 -13.00
C ALA A 269 -7.61 5.11 -14.46
N SER A 270 -7.82 6.06 -15.38
CA SER A 270 -7.50 5.90 -16.79
C SER A 270 -5.99 6.06 -16.96
N THR A 271 -5.34 5.03 -17.48
CA THR A 271 -3.88 5.01 -17.64
C THR A 271 -3.49 4.51 -19.01
N THR A 272 -2.48 5.16 -19.59
CA THR A 272 -1.80 4.69 -20.81
C THR A 272 -0.31 4.69 -20.55
N VAL A 273 0.31 3.51 -20.54
CA VAL A 273 1.74 3.34 -20.32
C VAL A 273 2.39 2.96 -21.64
N THR A 274 3.40 3.74 -22.05
CA THR A 274 4.24 3.44 -23.21
C THR A 274 5.61 2.98 -22.74
N VAL A 275 6.07 1.86 -23.30
CA VAL A 275 7.40 1.29 -23.06
C VAL A 275 8.14 1.23 -24.39
N MET A 276 9.36 1.77 -24.41
CA MET A 276 10.22 1.80 -25.59
C MET A 276 11.62 1.27 -25.25
N LYS A 277 12.05 0.21 -25.95
CA LYS A 277 13.40 -0.32 -25.87
C LYS A 277 14.32 0.43 -26.85
N MET A 278 15.45 0.96 -26.35
CA MET A 278 16.37 1.75 -27.18
C MET A 278 17.35 0.87 -27.96
N VAL A 279 17.50 1.12 -29.27
CA VAL A 279 18.42 0.39 -30.18
C VAL A 279 19.87 0.50 -29.69
N GLY A 280 20.61 -0.60 -29.78
CA GLY A 280 22.02 -0.69 -29.38
C GLY A 280 22.26 -0.63 -27.87
N THR A 281 21.20 -0.69 -27.06
CA THR A 281 21.29 -0.64 -25.59
C THR A 281 20.34 -1.65 -24.95
N ASN A 282 20.58 -1.99 -23.69
CA ASN A 282 19.64 -2.76 -22.88
C ASN A 282 18.57 -1.90 -22.19
N LYS A 283 18.55 -0.58 -22.42
CA LYS A 283 17.70 0.35 -21.67
C LYS A 283 16.29 0.46 -22.26
N PHE A 284 15.33 0.56 -21.37
CA PHE A 284 13.93 0.87 -21.66
C PHE A 284 13.62 2.29 -21.19
N LYS A 285 12.94 3.05 -22.03
CA LYS A 285 12.31 4.33 -21.68
C LYS A 285 10.83 4.07 -21.46
N THR A 286 10.28 4.60 -20.38
CA THR A 286 8.87 4.46 -20.04
C THR A 286 8.24 5.81 -19.79
N SER A 287 6.93 5.91 -20.03
CA SER A 287 6.11 7.08 -19.69
C SER A 287 4.67 6.66 -19.50
N ALA A 288 4.00 7.23 -18.50
CA ALA A 288 2.57 7.04 -18.28
C ALA A 288 1.81 8.34 -18.47
N GLU A 289 0.64 8.28 -19.09
CA GLU A 289 -0.40 9.29 -19.01
C GLU A 289 -1.47 8.77 -18.05
N ILE A 290 -1.88 9.61 -17.08
CA ILE A 290 -2.86 9.25 -16.06
C ILE A 290 -3.93 10.34 -15.99
N SER A 291 -5.20 9.92 -15.96
CA SER A 291 -6.34 10.80 -15.74
C SER A 291 -7.42 10.09 -14.94
N ASP A 292 -8.40 10.86 -14.49
CA ASP A 292 -9.63 10.35 -13.89
C ASP A 292 -9.36 9.43 -12.68
N ILE A 293 -8.41 9.83 -11.83
CA ILE A 293 -8.14 9.09 -10.58
C ILE A 293 -9.38 9.24 -9.68
N THR A 294 -10.02 8.11 -9.40
CA THR A 294 -11.20 8.01 -8.53
C THR A 294 -10.96 7.04 -7.39
N PHE A 295 -11.70 7.24 -6.30
CA PHE A 295 -11.61 6.43 -5.10
C PHE A 295 -13.00 5.90 -4.76
N ASP A 296 -13.11 4.59 -4.67
CA ASP A 296 -14.35 3.90 -4.39
C ASP A 296 -14.18 3.02 -3.15
N ASP A 297 -15.24 2.91 -2.35
CA ASP A 297 -15.26 1.95 -1.26
C ASP A 297 -15.24 0.51 -1.82
N CYS A 298 -14.52 -0.38 -1.16
CA CYS A 298 -14.52 -1.81 -1.48
C CYS A 298 -15.81 -2.48 -0.95
N SER A 299 -16.89 -1.75 -0.74
CA SER A 299 -18.11 -2.21 -0.04
C SER A 299 -18.86 -3.33 -0.76
N ALA A 300 -18.66 -3.48 -2.08
CA ALA A 300 -19.11 -4.66 -2.80
C ALA A 300 -18.36 -5.94 -2.38
N ASP A 301 -17.14 -5.78 -1.87
CA ASP A 301 -16.23 -6.86 -1.53
C ASP A 301 -16.36 -7.28 -0.05
N GLY A 302 -16.73 -6.39 0.87
CA GLY A 302 -17.04 -6.73 2.28
C GLY A 302 -16.14 -6.07 3.33
N GLY A 303 -15.16 -5.27 2.92
CA GLY A 303 -14.17 -4.69 3.82
C GLY A 303 -12.76 -4.86 3.26
N LEU A 304 -11.74 -4.51 4.06
CA LEU A 304 -10.35 -4.64 3.64
C LEU A 304 -9.92 -6.11 3.54
N LYS A 305 -10.46 -6.97 4.40
CA LYS A 305 -10.12 -8.40 4.44
C LYS A 305 -10.59 -9.15 3.20
N GLU A 306 -11.79 -8.86 2.74
CA GLU A 306 -12.37 -9.45 1.55
C GLU A 306 -11.71 -8.90 0.29
N HIS A 307 -11.40 -7.60 0.27
CA HIS A 307 -10.61 -7.01 -0.81
C HIS A 307 -9.24 -7.69 -0.94
N TYR A 308 -8.55 -7.93 0.18
CA TYR A 308 -7.29 -8.67 0.19
C TYR A 308 -7.46 -10.13 -0.26
N SER A 309 -8.57 -10.76 0.10
CA SER A 309 -8.93 -12.11 -0.38
C SER A 309 -9.17 -12.15 -1.89
N ALA A 310 -9.73 -11.10 -2.48
CA ALA A 310 -9.87 -10.97 -3.93
C ALA A 310 -8.50 -10.83 -4.62
N LEU A 311 -7.60 -10.01 -4.09
CA LEU A 311 -6.21 -9.92 -4.59
C LEU A 311 -5.50 -11.28 -4.57
N HIS A 312 -5.73 -12.08 -3.53
CA HIS A 312 -5.19 -13.43 -3.42
C HIS A 312 -5.80 -14.37 -4.46
N ALA A 313 -7.13 -14.34 -4.64
CA ALA A 313 -7.82 -15.14 -5.66
C ALA A 313 -7.35 -14.82 -7.09
N ASP A 314 -7.01 -13.56 -7.35
CA ASP A 314 -6.46 -13.08 -8.62
C ASP A 314 -4.96 -13.36 -8.79
N GLY A 315 -4.31 -13.97 -7.79
CA GLY A 315 -2.87 -14.29 -7.82
C GLY A 315 -1.95 -13.08 -7.66
N LEU A 316 -2.48 -11.94 -7.24
CA LEU A 316 -1.72 -10.69 -7.08
C LEU A 316 -0.93 -10.64 -5.76
N VAL A 317 -1.31 -11.48 -4.79
CA VAL A 317 -0.59 -11.71 -3.53
C VAL A 317 -0.46 -13.21 -3.27
N THR A 318 0.55 -13.60 -2.50
CA THR A 318 0.86 -15.01 -2.21
C THR A 318 0.03 -15.60 -1.07
N ASP A 319 -0.01 -16.92 -0.96
CA ASP A 319 -0.62 -17.63 0.18
C ASP A 319 -0.04 -17.20 1.53
N SER A 320 1.28 -16.98 1.60
CA SER A 320 1.95 -16.54 2.84
C SER A 320 1.49 -15.15 3.24
N GLN A 321 1.42 -14.22 2.29
CA GLN A 321 0.95 -12.86 2.54
C GLN A 321 -0.53 -12.87 2.97
N LYS A 322 -1.38 -13.68 2.34
CA LYS A 322 -2.77 -13.86 2.76
C LYS A 322 -2.89 -14.38 4.19
N TYR A 323 -2.10 -15.39 4.54
CA TYR A 323 -2.07 -15.95 5.89
C TYR A 323 -1.66 -14.91 6.93
N GLU A 324 -0.59 -14.14 6.66
CA GLU A 324 -0.10 -13.08 7.54
C GLU A 324 -1.09 -11.92 7.66
N PHE A 325 -1.73 -11.52 6.55
CA PHE A 325 -2.77 -10.50 6.54
C PHE A 325 -3.97 -10.91 7.43
N ASP A 326 -4.41 -12.17 7.34
CA ASP A 326 -5.52 -12.68 8.16
C ASP A 326 -5.22 -12.69 9.67
N GLN A 327 -3.94 -12.59 10.07
CA GLN A 327 -3.56 -12.40 11.47
C GLN A 327 -3.67 -10.94 11.93
N ARG A 328 -3.79 -9.98 11.00
CA ARG A 328 -3.92 -8.55 11.30
C ARG A 328 -5.37 -8.08 11.34
N ILE A 329 -6.25 -8.67 10.50
CA ILE A 329 -7.70 -8.43 10.54
C ILE A 329 -8.41 -9.75 10.80
N VAL A 330 -8.92 -9.93 12.02
CA VAL A 330 -9.29 -11.26 12.54
C VAL A 330 -10.79 -11.59 12.39
N GLY A 331 -11.62 -10.62 12.01
CA GLY A 331 -13.08 -10.73 11.88
C GLY A 331 -13.82 -10.46 13.20
N GLU A 332 -15.15 -10.31 13.09
CA GLU A 332 -16.10 -9.88 14.14
C GLU A 332 -16.01 -10.60 15.50
N ASP A 333 -15.44 -11.80 15.60
CA ASP A 333 -15.24 -12.52 16.89
C ASP A 333 -13.79 -13.01 17.07
N GLY A 334 -12.86 -12.49 16.27
CA GLY A 334 -11.49 -12.99 16.20
C GLY A 334 -10.57 -12.54 17.34
N CYS A 335 -10.88 -11.43 18.01
CA CYS A 335 -9.99 -10.81 19.00
C CYS A 335 -9.64 -11.73 20.17
N PRO A 336 -10.57 -12.47 20.82
CA PRO A 336 -10.20 -13.37 21.92
C PRO A 336 -9.18 -14.44 21.52
N ALA A 337 -9.31 -15.01 20.33
CA ALA A 337 -8.37 -16.01 19.81
C ALA A 337 -7.01 -15.39 19.47
N ALA A 338 -7.02 -14.19 18.88
CA ALA A 338 -5.83 -13.44 18.53
C ALA A 338 -5.02 -13.04 19.77
N ILE A 339 -5.69 -12.48 20.78
CA ILE A 339 -5.09 -12.11 22.07
C ILE A 339 -4.52 -13.33 22.79
N HIS A 340 -5.28 -14.43 22.84
CA HIS A 340 -4.81 -15.67 23.44
C HIS A 340 -3.54 -16.21 22.76
N SER A 341 -3.53 -16.25 21.43
CA SER A 341 -2.37 -16.68 20.64
C SER A 341 -1.16 -15.80 20.94
N PHE A 342 -1.35 -14.48 20.88
CA PHE A 342 -0.30 -13.50 21.16
C PHE A 342 0.28 -13.63 22.57
N LEU A 343 -0.57 -13.60 23.60
CA LEU A 343 -0.14 -13.68 25.01
C LEU A 343 0.55 -15.02 25.34
N SER A 344 0.12 -16.11 24.70
CA SER A 344 0.80 -17.41 24.82
C SER A 344 2.25 -17.34 24.34
N THR A 345 2.53 -16.59 23.25
CA THR A 345 3.92 -16.38 22.79
C THR A 345 4.78 -15.59 23.78
N LYS A 346 4.15 -14.76 24.63
CA LYS A 346 4.79 -13.99 25.69
C LYS A 346 4.86 -14.74 27.03
N GLY A 347 4.30 -15.95 27.10
CA GLY A 347 4.32 -16.81 28.30
C GLY A 347 3.20 -16.53 29.31
N TYR A 348 2.11 -15.88 28.89
CA TYR A 348 0.92 -15.65 29.73
C TYR A 348 -0.24 -16.56 29.33
N GLU A 349 -1.07 -16.92 30.30
CA GLU A 349 -2.35 -17.61 30.06
C GLU A 349 -3.48 -16.58 29.97
N TYR A 350 -4.25 -16.62 28.88
CA TYR A 350 -5.46 -15.82 28.70
C TYR A 350 -6.66 -16.76 28.55
N PRO A 351 -7.64 -16.76 29.46
CA PRO A 351 -8.76 -17.67 29.34
C PRO A 351 -9.58 -17.32 28.09
N LEU A 352 -9.69 -18.26 27.16
CA LEU A 352 -10.62 -18.13 26.05
C LEU A 352 -12.06 -18.13 26.58
N PRO A 353 -12.96 -17.28 26.05
CA PRO A 353 -14.37 -17.38 26.39
C PRO A 353 -14.88 -18.79 26.03
N PRO A 354 -15.79 -19.36 26.82
CA PRO A 354 -16.35 -20.67 26.51
C PRO A 354 -17.00 -20.64 25.13
N ARG A 355 -16.64 -21.59 24.26
CA ARG A 355 -17.27 -21.74 22.94
C ARG A 355 -18.78 -21.88 23.12
N ALA A 356 -19.55 -20.99 22.50
CA ALA A 356 -21.01 -21.02 22.48
C ALA A 356 -21.55 -22.24 21.72
#